data_AF-C7NZZ1-F1
#
_entry.id   AF-C7NZZ1-F1
#
_cell.length_a   1.000
_cell.length_b   1.000
_cell.length_c   1.000
_cell.angle_alpha   90.00
_cell.angle_beta   90.00
_cell.angle_gamma   90.00
#
_symmetry.space_group_name_H-M   'P 1'
#
loop_
_entity.id
_entity.type
_entity.pdbx_description
1 polymer ?
#
loop_
_entity_poly.entity_id
_entity_poly.type
_entity_poly.pdbx_seq_one_letter_code
_entity_poly.pdbx_strand_id
1 'polypeptide(L)'
;MRARAALATLSVIALVLVGSAGPAAASHQPSFVVDLDASGDATVTITYTYDLGDDAEQAAFAELRRNETATAAFEERVHDRFEAVANASENRTGRRMAIESAAVELTREDGTGVVEVSVQWSGLAATTENGLVLDEPFASGFEPDRAFVVVLPDGYEATTSTPSPAESDDGRLEWADGTTLDDFEVVATETPADAGGTADSDATTGADGPGVGVVGTVAALVAAGALAVRRRPRA
;
A
#
# COMPACT_ATOMS: atom_id res chain seq x y z
N MET A 1 50.20 -25.81 -13.04
CA MET A 1 49.24 -26.81 -12.52
C MET A 1 48.02 -26.05 -12.01
N ARG A 2 46.83 -26.37 -12.52
CA ARG A 2 45.59 -25.60 -12.32
C ARG A 2 44.97 -25.84 -10.94
N ALA A 3 44.39 -24.78 -10.39
CA ALA A 3 43.65 -24.68 -9.13
C ALA A 3 42.44 -25.62 -9.05
N ARG A 4 42.02 -25.97 -7.81
CA ARG A 4 40.62 -26.12 -7.40
C ARG A 4 40.47 -25.76 -5.92
N ALA A 5 39.93 -24.57 -5.66
CA ALA A 5 39.34 -24.18 -4.40
C ALA A 5 37.92 -24.74 -4.34
N ALA A 6 37.53 -25.30 -3.19
CA ALA A 6 36.22 -25.87 -2.95
C ALA A 6 35.21 -24.75 -2.64
N LEU A 7 34.22 -24.58 -3.52
CA LEU A 7 33.00 -23.82 -3.25
C LEU A 7 32.10 -24.67 -2.33
N ALA A 8 31.75 -24.14 -1.17
CA ALA A 8 30.64 -24.64 -0.36
C ALA A 8 29.37 -23.87 -0.77
N THR A 9 28.48 -24.56 -1.47
CA THR A 9 27.20 -24.03 -1.97
C THR A 9 26.18 -23.98 -0.82
N LEU A 10 25.83 -22.78 -0.37
CA LEU A 10 24.72 -22.56 0.55
C LEU A 10 23.41 -22.75 -0.23
N SER A 11 22.68 -23.83 0.05
CA SER A 11 21.42 -24.14 -0.62
C SER A 11 20.28 -23.43 0.08
N VAL A 12 19.69 -22.43 -0.57
CA VAL A 12 18.45 -21.77 -0.15
C VAL A 12 17.28 -22.70 -0.44
N ILE A 13 16.57 -23.12 0.62
CA ILE A 13 15.34 -23.91 0.50
C ILE A 13 14.18 -22.93 0.34
N ALA A 14 13.62 -22.85 -0.87
CA ALA A 14 12.36 -22.16 -1.12
C ALA A 14 11.20 -23.09 -0.74
N LEU A 15 10.49 -22.77 0.34
CA LEU A 15 9.29 -23.49 0.76
C LEU A 15 8.05 -22.80 0.15
N VAL A 16 7.38 -23.48 -0.78
CA VAL A 16 6.08 -23.05 -1.32
C VAL A 16 4.99 -23.46 -0.33
N LEU A 17 4.42 -22.51 0.39
CA LEU A 17 3.23 -22.70 1.21
C LEU A 17 1.98 -22.44 0.36
N VAL A 18 1.19 -23.49 0.14
CA VAL A 18 -0.19 -23.37 -0.36
C VAL A 18 -1.09 -23.11 0.86
N GLY A 19 -1.50 -21.87 1.06
CA GLY A 19 -2.43 -21.47 2.12
C GLY A 19 -3.87 -21.44 1.61
N SER A 20 -4.78 -22.11 2.32
CA SER A 20 -6.22 -21.94 2.19
C SER A 20 -6.65 -20.63 2.85
N ALA A 21 -7.35 -19.76 2.11
CA ALA A 21 -7.86 -18.47 2.59
C ALA A 21 -8.84 -18.63 3.78
N GLY A 22 -8.35 -18.37 4.98
CA GLY A 22 -9.15 -17.84 6.10
C GLY A 22 -9.15 -16.31 6.05
N PRO A 23 -9.89 -15.62 6.95
CA PRO A 23 -9.77 -14.16 7.07
C PRO A 23 -8.30 -13.85 7.29
N ALA A 24 -7.72 -13.02 6.43
CA ALA A 24 -6.32 -12.66 6.49
C ALA A 24 -6.06 -12.05 7.88
N ALA A 25 -5.41 -12.81 8.76
CA ALA A 25 -4.52 -12.18 9.71
C ALA A 25 -3.60 -11.32 8.85
N ALA A 26 -3.57 -10.01 9.08
CA ALA A 26 -2.59 -9.17 8.43
C ALA A 26 -1.24 -9.82 8.67
N SER A 27 -0.64 -10.42 7.64
CA SER A 27 0.72 -10.89 7.76
C SER A 27 1.53 -9.61 7.96
N HIS A 28 2.07 -9.39 9.17
CA HIS A 28 2.91 -8.24 9.50
C HIS A 28 4.24 -8.33 8.74
N GLN A 29 4.19 -8.31 7.41
CA GLN A 29 5.38 -8.29 6.58
C GLN A 29 6.07 -6.93 6.77
N PRO A 30 7.41 -6.88 6.75
CA PRO A 30 8.13 -5.62 6.78
C PRO A 30 7.62 -4.67 5.69
N SER A 31 7.20 -3.48 6.09
CA SER A 31 6.61 -2.49 5.20
C SER A 31 6.92 -1.07 5.67
N PHE A 32 6.84 -0.13 4.74
CA PHE A 32 6.85 1.31 4.97
C PHE A 32 5.55 1.84 4.35
N VAL A 33 4.62 2.27 5.18
CA VAL A 33 3.29 2.72 4.76
C VAL A 33 3.14 4.21 5.03
N VAL A 34 2.66 4.95 4.03
CA VAL A 34 2.25 6.34 4.13
C VAL A 34 0.74 6.39 3.92
N ASP A 35 0.00 6.64 4.98
CA ASP A 35 -1.46 6.76 4.97
C ASP A 35 -1.83 8.25 4.95
N LEU A 36 -2.32 8.73 3.81
CA LEU A 36 -2.61 10.15 3.57
C LEU A 36 -4.04 10.51 3.98
N ASP A 37 -4.19 11.67 4.61
CA ASP A 37 -5.47 12.35 4.81
C ASP A 37 -5.71 13.41 3.71
N ALA A 38 -6.98 13.74 3.47
CA ALA A 38 -7.39 14.76 2.49
C ALA A 38 -6.82 16.16 2.79
N SER A 39 -6.38 16.44 4.03
CA SER A 39 -5.69 17.67 4.41
C SER A 39 -4.27 17.77 3.84
N GLY A 40 -3.67 16.66 3.42
CA GLY A 40 -2.26 16.52 3.07
C GLY A 40 -1.37 16.07 4.25
N ASP A 41 -1.96 15.85 5.42
CA ASP A 41 -1.30 15.19 6.54
C ASP A 41 -1.20 13.68 6.30
N ALA A 42 -0.35 13.00 7.08
CA ALA A 42 -0.15 11.58 6.94
C ALA A 42 0.16 10.88 8.26
N THR A 43 -0.21 9.61 8.34
CA THR A 43 0.40 8.67 9.28
C THR A 43 1.43 7.85 8.54
N VAL A 44 2.68 7.91 8.98
CA VAL A 44 3.77 7.10 8.43
C VAL A 44 4.08 5.96 9.38
N THR A 45 3.92 4.73 8.90
CA THR A 45 4.10 3.51 9.69
C THR A 45 5.20 2.63 9.10
N ILE A 46 6.17 2.24 9.92
CA ILE A 46 7.22 1.29 9.54
C ILE A 46 7.08 0.04 10.39
N THR A 47 6.89 -1.10 9.72
CA THR A 47 6.80 -2.41 10.37
C THR A 47 8.12 -3.15 10.26
N TYR A 48 8.66 -3.61 11.39
CA TYR A 48 9.82 -4.49 11.47
C TYR A 48 9.42 -5.84 12.07
N THR A 49 10.02 -6.92 11.56
CA THR A 49 9.84 -8.27 12.10
C THR A 49 11.15 -8.88 12.53
N TYR A 50 11.12 -9.61 13.64
CA TYR A 50 12.26 -10.31 14.22
C TYR A 50 11.89 -11.77 14.49
N ASP A 51 12.71 -12.70 14.02
CA ASP A 51 12.60 -14.11 14.39
C ASP A 51 13.08 -14.28 15.84
N LEU A 52 12.23 -14.83 16.71
CA LEU A 52 12.55 -15.12 18.12
C LEU A 52 12.71 -16.63 18.27
N GLY A 53 13.73 -17.16 17.60
CA GLY A 53 13.97 -18.59 17.42
C GLY A 53 14.31 -19.35 18.70
N ASP A 54 14.78 -18.67 19.74
CA ASP A 54 15.08 -19.26 21.04
C ASP A 54 14.44 -18.55 22.25
N ASP A 55 14.44 -19.24 23.40
CA ASP A 55 13.82 -18.75 24.64
C ASP A 55 14.48 -17.47 25.18
N ALA A 56 15.78 -17.27 24.90
CA ALA A 56 16.49 -16.08 25.34
C ALA A 56 16.08 -14.85 24.51
N GLU A 57 15.95 -15.00 23.19
CA GLU A 57 15.44 -13.96 22.30
C GLU A 57 14.00 -13.57 22.65
N GLN A 58 13.15 -14.58 22.89
CA GLN A 58 11.77 -14.36 23.34
C GLN A 58 11.71 -13.62 24.69
N ALA A 59 12.57 -13.98 25.64
CA ALA A 59 12.63 -13.32 26.94
C ALA A 59 13.13 -11.87 26.83
N ALA A 60 14.15 -11.62 26.01
CA ALA A 60 14.68 -10.28 25.76
C ALA A 60 13.64 -9.37 25.12
N PHE A 61 12.89 -9.87 24.12
CA PHE A 61 11.80 -9.11 23.50
C PHE A 61 10.68 -8.82 24.50
N ALA A 62 10.31 -9.79 25.34
CA ALA A 62 9.31 -9.60 26.39
C ALA A 62 9.74 -8.59 27.47
N GLU A 63 11.04 -8.51 27.76
CA GLU A 63 11.60 -7.50 28.67
C GLU A 63 11.54 -6.11 28.05
N LEU A 64 11.95 -5.97 26.78
CA LEU A 64 11.88 -4.70 26.05
C LEU A 64 10.45 -4.15 26.03
N ARG A 65 9.45 -5.00 25.74
CA ARG A 65 8.03 -4.65 25.76
C ARG A 65 7.52 -4.09 27.09
N ARG A 66 8.14 -4.47 28.20
CA ARG A 66 7.76 -4.02 29.55
C ARG A 66 8.57 -2.80 30.00
N ASN A 67 9.55 -2.38 29.21
CA ASN A 67 10.44 -1.28 29.55
C ASN A 67 9.91 0.02 28.94
N GLU A 68 9.01 0.68 29.67
CA GLU A 68 8.39 1.95 29.26
C GLU A 68 9.44 3.03 29.03
N THR A 69 10.47 3.12 29.88
CA THR A 69 11.55 4.10 29.73
C THR A 69 12.33 3.89 28.42
N ALA A 70 12.64 2.64 28.07
CA ALA A 70 13.33 2.33 26.82
C ALA A 70 12.44 2.63 25.60
N THR A 71 11.14 2.36 25.70
CA THR A 71 10.16 2.65 24.65
C THR A 71 10.03 4.15 24.42
N ALA A 72 9.81 4.94 25.47
CA ALA A 72 9.72 6.40 25.37
C ALA A 72 11.02 7.03 24.81
N ALA A 73 12.18 6.52 25.24
CA ALA A 73 13.46 6.98 24.71
C ALA A 73 13.69 6.59 23.24
N PHE A 74 12.99 5.57 22.73
CA PHE A 74 13.03 5.19 21.33
C PHE A 74 12.04 6.02 20.50
N GLU A 75 10.85 6.28 21.02
CA GLU A 75 9.86 7.21 20.45
C GLU A 75 10.45 8.61 20.24
N GLU A 76 11.16 9.16 21.23
CA GLU A 76 11.83 10.47 21.13
C GLU A 76 12.87 10.48 19.99
N ARG A 77 13.66 9.40 19.84
CA ARG A 77 14.64 9.28 18.76
C ARG A 77 13.99 9.16 17.39
N VAL A 78 12.86 8.46 17.30
CA VAL A 78 12.07 8.36 16.06
C VAL A 78 11.53 9.74 15.70
N HIS A 79 10.92 10.45 16.66
CA HIS A 79 10.42 11.80 16.49
C HIS A 79 11.53 12.72 15.96
N ASP A 80 12.66 12.83 16.66
CA ASP A 80 13.79 13.68 16.26
C ASP A 80 14.30 13.36 14.85
N ARG A 81 14.35 12.06 14.50
CA ARG A 81 14.82 11.61 13.19
C ARG A 81 13.87 12.06 12.10
N PHE A 82 12.56 11.83 12.26
CA PHE A 82 11.55 12.23 11.29
C PHE A 82 11.42 13.75 11.22
N GLU A 83 11.54 14.45 12.35
CA GLU A 83 11.53 15.91 12.43
C GLU A 83 12.68 16.51 11.61
N ALA A 84 13.87 15.91 11.65
CA ALA A 84 14.99 16.33 10.80
C ALA A 84 14.68 16.15 9.30
N VAL A 85 13.94 15.09 8.91
CA VAL A 85 13.53 14.87 7.52
C VAL A 85 12.43 15.85 7.10
N ALA A 86 11.44 16.10 7.97
CA ALA A 86 10.40 17.10 7.75
C ALA A 86 11.00 18.48 7.53
N ASN A 87 11.92 18.91 8.39
CA ASN A 87 12.64 20.18 8.23
C ASN A 87 13.45 20.24 6.92
N ALA A 88 14.10 19.15 6.50
CA ALA A 88 14.82 19.13 5.23
C ALA A 88 13.86 19.25 4.03
N SER A 89 12.71 18.60 4.10
CA SER A 89 11.67 18.61 3.07
C SER A 89 10.96 19.95 2.98
N GLU A 90 10.66 20.59 4.12
CA GLU A 90 10.15 21.96 4.21
C GLU A 90 11.11 22.93 3.51
N ASN A 91 12.41 22.84 3.77
CA ASN A 91 13.40 23.73 3.16
C ASN A 91 13.50 23.56 1.63
N ARG A 92 13.25 22.35 1.09
CA ARG A 92 13.27 22.10 -0.36
C ARG A 92 11.98 22.55 -1.05
N THR A 93 10.85 22.27 -0.43
CA THR A 93 9.52 22.49 -1.02
C THR A 93 8.96 23.89 -0.73
N GLY A 94 9.45 24.53 0.35
CA GLY A 94 8.89 25.77 0.89
C GLY A 94 7.54 25.58 1.60
N ARG A 95 7.10 24.34 1.83
CA ARG A 95 5.85 24.00 2.51
C ARG A 95 6.11 23.71 3.98
N ARG A 96 5.23 24.19 4.86
CA ARG A 96 5.33 23.88 6.29
C ARG A 96 5.10 22.40 6.54
N MET A 97 6.03 21.76 7.24
CA MET A 97 5.97 20.35 7.62
C MET A 97 6.40 20.17 9.07
N ALA A 98 5.72 19.32 9.82
CA ALA A 98 6.10 19.05 11.22
C ALA A 98 5.69 17.66 11.66
N ILE A 99 6.46 17.08 12.58
CA ILE A 99 6.10 15.84 13.25
C ILE A 99 5.34 16.14 14.54
N GLU A 100 4.06 15.79 14.55
CA GLU A 100 3.15 16.02 15.68
C GLU A 100 3.46 15.06 16.83
N SER A 101 3.72 13.78 16.51
CA SER A 101 4.03 12.74 17.50
C SER A 101 4.64 11.51 16.84
N ALA A 102 5.29 10.69 17.67
CA ALA A 102 5.75 9.36 17.31
C ALA A 102 5.31 8.35 18.38
N ALA A 103 5.02 7.13 17.95
CA ALA A 103 4.62 6.02 18.81
C ALA A 103 5.34 4.75 18.37
N VAL A 104 5.62 3.87 19.34
CA VAL A 104 6.21 2.55 19.06
C VAL A 104 5.35 1.47 19.71
N GLU A 105 4.86 0.55 18.89
CA GLU A 105 4.15 -0.63 19.35
C GLU A 105 5.00 -1.88 19.17
N LEU A 106 5.02 -2.73 20.21
CA LEU A 106 5.75 -3.99 20.19
C LEU A 106 4.79 -5.14 20.46
N THR A 107 4.61 -5.98 19.44
CA THR A 107 3.70 -7.12 19.46
C THR A 107 4.47 -8.41 19.19
N ARG A 108 3.92 -9.54 19.63
CA ARG A 108 4.51 -10.86 19.40
C ARG A 108 3.45 -11.83 18.91
N GLU A 109 3.75 -12.51 17.81
CA GLU A 109 2.86 -13.48 17.15
C GLU A 109 3.68 -14.69 16.71
N ASP A 110 3.28 -15.91 17.12
CA ASP A 110 3.84 -17.19 16.66
C ASP A 110 5.38 -17.32 16.63
N GLY A 111 6.08 -16.65 17.55
CA GLY A 111 7.56 -16.67 17.60
C GLY A 111 8.23 -15.56 16.80
N THR A 112 7.46 -14.67 16.19
CA THR A 112 7.91 -13.43 15.57
C THR A 112 7.63 -12.24 16.50
N GLY A 113 8.62 -11.40 16.71
CA GLY A 113 8.45 -10.07 17.31
C GLY A 113 8.16 -9.06 16.20
N VAL A 114 7.11 -8.26 16.38
CA VAL A 114 6.72 -7.17 15.47
C VAL A 114 6.97 -5.86 16.21
N VAL A 115 7.70 -4.95 15.56
CA VAL A 115 7.90 -3.58 16.05
C VAL A 115 7.30 -2.66 15.00
N GLU A 116 6.25 -1.95 15.37
CA GLU A 116 5.60 -0.95 14.55
C GLU A 116 5.98 0.44 15.06
N VAL A 117 6.49 1.27 14.16
CA VAL A 117 6.85 2.65 14.44
C VAL A 117 5.91 3.54 13.65
N SER A 118 5.13 4.37 14.32
CA SER A 118 4.12 5.21 13.69
C SER A 118 4.35 6.68 14.01
N VAL A 119 4.27 7.54 13.00
CA VAL A 119 4.57 8.98 13.09
C VAL A 119 3.44 9.78 12.47
N GLN A 120 2.91 10.75 13.20
CA GLN A 120 1.93 11.71 12.67
C GLN A 120 2.69 12.89 12.03
N TRP A 121 2.58 13.01 10.72
CA TRP A 121 3.30 13.99 9.91
C TRP A 121 2.31 14.98 9.31
N SER A 122 2.40 16.25 9.70
CA SER A 122 1.58 17.33 9.13
C SER A 122 2.18 17.91 7.84
N GLY A 123 1.33 18.13 6.84
CA GLY A 123 1.70 18.76 5.56
C GLY A 123 2.66 17.93 4.69
N LEU A 124 2.67 16.60 4.83
CA LEU A 124 3.53 15.72 4.04
C LEU A 124 3.22 15.85 2.54
N ALA A 125 1.96 15.70 2.17
CA ALA A 125 1.49 15.93 0.80
C ALA A 125 1.07 17.39 0.62
N ALA A 126 1.34 17.94 -0.56
CA ALA A 126 0.86 19.26 -0.95
C ALA A 126 -0.61 19.19 -1.35
N THR A 127 -1.44 20.01 -0.73
CA THR A 127 -2.85 20.18 -1.13
C THR A 127 -2.96 21.27 -2.19
N THR A 128 -3.58 20.94 -3.31
CA THR A 128 -3.80 21.83 -4.46
C THR A 128 -5.30 21.98 -4.74
N GLU A 129 -5.69 22.86 -5.66
CA GLU A 129 -7.08 22.99 -6.09
C GLU A 129 -7.64 21.71 -6.71
N ASN A 130 -6.76 20.83 -7.22
CA ASN A 130 -7.14 19.63 -7.96
C ASN A 130 -6.96 18.34 -7.15
N GLY A 131 -6.40 18.40 -5.94
CA GLY A 131 -6.12 17.23 -5.11
C GLY A 131 -4.77 17.28 -4.41
N LEU A 132 -4.17 16.11 -4.17
CA LEU A 132 -2.94 15.94 -3.39
C LEU A 132 -1.74 15.63 -4.29
N VAL A 133 -0.56 16.12 -3.90
CA VAL A 133 0.73 15.78 -4.52
C VAL A 133 1.70 15.33 -3.43
N LEU A 134 2.14 14.07 -3.51
CA LEU A 134 3.15 13.49 -2.63
C LEU A 134 4.47 13.34 -3.39
N ASP A 135 5.52 14.00 -2.91
CA ASP A 135 6.84 14.06 -3.56
C ASP A 135 7.98 13.84 -2.54
N GLU A 136 8.48 14.92 -1.94
CA GLU A 136 9.44 14.93 -0.84
C GLU A 136 8.82 14.34 0.44
N PRO A 137 9.59 13.60 1.26
CA PRO A 137 11.04 13.36 1.14
C PRO A 137 11.44 12.26 0.16
N PHE A 138 10.47 11.56 -0.44
CA PHE A 138 10.72 10.29 -1.14
C PHE A 138 11.44 10.49 -2.49
N ALA A 139 11.25 11.65 -3.12
CA ALA A 139 11.97 12.02 -4.35
C ALA A 139 13.48 12.25 -4.17
N SER A 140 13.96 12.44 -2.94
CA SER A 140 15.32 12.86 -2.63
C SER A 140 16.15 11.75 -1.97
N GLY A 141 16.34 10.65 -2.69
CA GLY A 141 17.25 9.56 -2.27
C GLY A 141 16.67 8.61 -1.23
N PHE A 142 15.35 8.49 -1.18
CA PHE A 142 14.70 7.43 -0.41
C PHE A 142 14.80 6.12 -1.19
N GLU A 143 15.47 5.15 -0.59
CA GLU A 143 15.61 3.79 -1.13
C GLU A 143 14.94 2.82 -0.16
N PRO A 144 13.72 2.34 -0.47
CA PRO A 144 12.99 1.49 0.45
C PRO A 144 13.64 0.11 0.52
N ASP A 145 14.03 -0.32 1.73
CA ASP A 145 14.58 -1.66 2.00
C ASP A 145 13.49 -2.73 2.24
N ARG A 146 12.23 -2.36 2.01
CA ARG A 146 11.00 -3.13 2.23
C ARG A 146 9.92 -2.64 1.27
N ALA A 147 8.75 -3.29 1.25
CA ALA A 147 7.63 -2.79 0.47
C ALA A 147 7.28 -1.36 0.90
N PHE A 148 7.22 -0.45 -0.07
CA PHE A 148 6.78 0.93 0.14
C PHE A 148 5.35 1.06 -0.35
N VAL A 149 4.49 1.65 0.47
CA VAL A 149 3.06 1.72 0.22
C VAL A 149 2.59 3.13 0.47
N VAL A 150 1.81 3.67 -0.46
CA VAL A 150 1.04 4.88 -0.27
C VAL A 150 -0.44 4.51 -0.28
N VAL A 151 -1.16 4.89 0.77
CA VAL A 151 -2.61 4.77 0.86
C VAL A 151 -3.19 6.16 0.69
N LEU A 152 -4.01 6.34 -0.34
CA LEU A 152 -4.71 7.58 -0.60
C LEU A 152 -5.95 7.71 0.30
N PRO A 153 -6.41 8.94 0.56
CA PRO A 153 -7.63 9.14 1.32
C PRO A 153 -8.84 8.53 0.60
N ASP A 154 -9.86 8.15 1.37
CA ASP A 154 -11.12 7.64 0.82
C ASP A 154 -11.68 8.57 -0.27
N GLY A 155 -12.04 7.99 -1.41
CA GLY A 155 -12.59 8.73 -2.54
C GLY A 155 -11.54 9.43 -3.41
N TYR A 156 -10.24 9.28 -3.14
CA TYR A 156 -9.17 9.74 -4.04
C TYR A 156 -8.66 8.61 -4.94
N GLU A 157 -8.26 8.97 -6.15
CA GLU A 157 -7.58 8.08 -7.09
C GLU A 157 -6.26 8.70 -7.57
N ALA A 158 -5.25 7.86 -7.77
CA ALA A 158 -3.98 8.27 -8.35
C ALA A 158 -4.16 8.57 -9.85
N THR A 159 -3.90 9.82 -10.25
CA THR A 159 -3.91 10.23 -11.65
C THR A 159 -2.57 10.04 -12.33
N THR A 160 -1.48 10.31 -11.60
CA THR A 160 -0.11 10.02 -12.04
C THR A 160 0.70 9.46 -10.89
N SER A 161 1.66 8.61 -11.26
CA SER A 161 2.63 8.07 -10.32
C SER A 161 3.95 7.78 -11.03
N THR A 162 5.03 8.32 -10.49
CA THR A 162 6.40 8.10 -10.93
C THR A 162 7.23 7.66 -9.72
N PRO A 163 8.00 6.57 -9.81
CA PRO A 163 7.84 5.49 -10.79
C PRO A 163 6.46 4.82 -10.65
N SER A 164 6.01 4.11 -11.69
CA SER A 164 4.74 3.38 -11.60
C SER A 164 4.79 2.30 -10.51
N PRO A 165 3.74 2.15 -9.70
CA PRO A 165 3.68 1.14 -8.67
C PRO A 165 3.62 -0.27 -9.29
N ALA A 166 4.12 -1.26 -8.55
CA ALA A 166 4.02 -2.66 -8.94
C ALA A 166 2.57 -3.16 -8.84
N GLU A 167 1.83 -2.70 -7.82
CA GLU A 167 0.43 -2.99 -7.60
C GLU A 167 -0.34 -1.70 -7.26
N SER A 168 -1.55 -1.58 -7.78
CA SER A 168 -2.46 -0.48 -7.46
C SER A 168 -3.89 -1.00 -7.40
N ASP A 169 -4.55 -0.79 -6.26
CA ASP A 169 -5.90 -1.25 -5.99
C ASP A 169 -6.54 -0.33 -4.93
N ASP A 170 -7.78 0.15 -5.17
CA ASP A 170 -8.58 0.89 -4.19
C ASP A 170 -7.82 2.01 -3.43
N GLY A 171 -7.13 2.90 -4.15
CA GLY A 171 -6.36 3.99 -3.56
C GLY A 171 -5.05 3.57 -2.87
N ARG A 172 -4.71 2.28 -2.84
CA ARG A 172 -3.43 1.74 -2.38
C ARG A 172 -2.46 1.59 -3.55
N LEU A 173 -1.27 2.15 -3.42
CA LEU A 173 -0.17 2.07 -4.38
C LEU A 173 1.01 1.38 -3.70
N GLU A 174 1.57 0.35 -4.33
CA GLU A 174 2.64 -0.44 -3.73
C GLU A 174 3.84 -0.58 -4.67
N TRP A 175 5.04 -0.34 -4.11
CA TRP A 175 6.33 -0.55 -4.75
C TRP A 175 7.09 -1.64 -3.98
N ALA A 176 7.69 -2.57 -4.72
CA ALA A 176 8.47 -3.65 -4.14
C ALA A 176 9.73 -3.13 -3.43
N ASP A 177 10.30 -3.95 -2.55
CA ASP A 177 11.59 -3.65 -1.92
C ASP A 177 12.69 -3.42 -2.95
N GLY A 178 13.57 -2.45 -2.68
CA GLY A 178 14.65 -2.08 -3.58
C GLY A 178 14.22 -1.37 -4.87
N THR A 179 12.94 -0.99 -5.01
CA THR A 179 12.50 -0.15 -6.12
C THR A 179 13.20 1.21 -6.05
N THR A 180 13.78 1.65 -7.17
CA THR A 180 14.35 2.98 -7.28
C THR A 180 13.23 4.01 -7.43
N LEU A 181 13.13 4.95 -6.48
CA LEU A 181 12.11 5.99 -6.44
C LEU A 181 12.65 7.34 -6.96
N ASP A 182 13.49 7.30 -8.00
CA ASP A 182 13.98 8.51 -8.66
C ASP A 182 12.81 9.36 -9.17
N ASP A 183 12.87 10.67 -8.94
CA ASP A 183 11.82 11.61 -9.31
C ASP A 183 10.42 11.19 -8.79
N PHE A 184 10.38 10.62 -7.57
CA PHE A 184 9.15 10.15 -6.96
C PHE A 184 8.07 11.24 -6.93
N GLU A 185 6.90 10.92 -7.47
CA GLU A 185 5.71 11.78 -7.40
C GLU A 185 4.46 10.92 -7.49
N VAL A 186 3.49 11.18 -6.61
CA VAL A 186 2.11 10.68 -6.72
C VAL A 186 1.17 11.88 -6.73
N VAL A 187 0.36 11.99 -7.79
CA VAL A 187 -0.70 13.00 -7.87
C VAL A 187 -2.04 12.29 -7.77
N ALA A 188 -2.82 12.64 -6.76
CA ALA A 188 -4.13 12.07 -6.50
C ALA A 188 -5.23 13.13 -6.54
N THR A 189 -6.40 12.77 -7.06
CA THR A 189 -7.55 13.67 -7.18
C THR A 189 -8.80 13.00 -6.64
N GLU A 190 -9.73 13.79 -6.11
CA GLU A 190 -11.04 13.26 -5.72
C GLU A 190 -11.75 12.64 -6.92
N THR A 191 -12.22 11.42 -6.73
CA THR A 191 -13.08 10.71 -7.67
C THR A 191 -14.43 11.41 -7.67
N PRO A 192 -14.93 11.88 -8.81
CA PRO A 192 -16.29 12.39 -8.87
C PRO A 192 -17.21 11.28 -8.40
N ALA A 193 -17.97 11.52 -7.31
CA ALA A 193 -19.04 10.61 -6.94
C ALA A 193 -19.91 10.42 -8.18
N ASP A 194 -20.01 9.17 -8.68
CA ASP A 194 -20.90 8.83 -9.78
C ASP A 194 -22.25 9.47 -9.48
N ALA A 195 -22.54 10.57 -10.16
CA ALA A 195 -23.83 11.22 -10.11
C ALA A 195 -24.75 10.24 -10.81
N GLY A 196 -25.27 9.28 -10.03
CA GLY A 196 -26.14 8.21 -10.47
C GLY A 196 -27.14 8.81 -11.43
N GLY A 197 -26.90 8.58 -12.72
CA GLY A 197 -27.68 9.15 -13.77
C GLY A 197 -29.08 8.59 -13.63
N THR A 198 -29.94 9.32 -12.93
CA THR A 198 -31.37 9.25 -13.16
C THR A 198 -31.53 9.70 -14.60
N ALA A 199 -31.44 8.74 -15.52
CA ALA A 199 -32.07 8.87 -16.81
C ALA A 199 -33.55 9.05 -16.50
N ASP A 200 -33.97 10.31 -16.31
CA ASP A 200 -35.34 10.72 -16.50
C ASP A 200 -35.68 10.27 -17.92
N SER A 201 -36.26 9.08 -18.00
CA SER A 201 -37.01 8.66 -19.15
C SER A 201 -38.25 9.55 -19.14
N ASP A 202 -38.06 10.76 -19.66
CA ASP A 202 -39.13 11.70 -19.96
C ASP A 202 -39.92 11.09 -21.12
N ALA A 203 -40.74 10.09 -20.76
CA ALA A 203 -41.75 9.50 -21.60
C ALA A 203 -42.82 10.58 -21.77
N THR A 204 -42.58 11.47 -22.73
CA THR A 204 -43.56 12.40 -23.26
C THR A 204 -44.73 11.58 -23.78
N THR A 205 -45.73 11.43 -22.92
CA THR A 205 -47.02 10.84 -23.27
C THR A 205 -47.80 11.91 -24.04
N GLY A 206 -47.37 12.15 -25.28
CA GLY A 206 -48.12 12.89 -26.28
C GLY A 206 -49.13 11.95 -26.94
N ALA A 207 -50.25 11.71 -26.26
CA ALA A 207 -51.38 11.01 -26.83
C ALA A 207 -52.17 11.96 -27.74
N ASP A 208 -52.00 11.84 -29.05
CA ASP A 208 -53.07 12.13 -30.03
C ASP A 208 -52.78 11.43 -31.37
N GLY A 209 -53.45 10.29 -31.59
CA GLY A 209 -53.48 9.59 -32.87
C GLY A 209 -53.72 8.08 -32.74
N PRO A 210 -54.80 7.50 -33.30
CA PRO A 210 -55.01 6.06 -33.29
C PRO A 210 -54.16 5.44 -34.40
N GLY A 211 -53.02 4.85 -34.03
CA GLY A 211 -52.10 4.21 -34.97
C GLY A 211 -51.49 2.95 -34.34
N VAL A 212 -51.82 1.80 -34.93
CA VAL A 212 -51.35 0.45 -34.57
C VAL A 212 -49.83 0.35 -34.68
N GLY A 213 -49.16 -0.29 -33.70
CA GLY A 213 -47.72 -0.58 -33.78
C GLY A 213 -47.19 -1.44 -32.63
N VAL A 214 -47.60 -2.71 -32.58
CA VAL A 214 -46.90 -3.77 -31.82
C VAL A 214 -45.63 -4.15 -32.58
N VAL A 215 -44.47 -4.21 -31.91
CA VAL A 215 -43.32 -5.19 -32.02
C VAL A 215 -42.24 -4.68 -31.03
N GLY A 216 -41.85 -5.40 -29.97
CA GLY A 216 -40.88 -6.53 -29.96
C GLY A 216 -39.44 -5.98 -29.98
N THR A 217 -38.52 -6.26 -29.05
CA THR A 217 -38.03 -7.61 -28.68
C THR A 217 -37.15 -7.56 -27.41
N VAL A 218 -37.35 -8.53 -26.53
CA VAL A 218 -36.34 -9.01 -25.56
C VAL A 218 -35.41 -9.97 -26.30
N ALA A 219 -34.10 -9.76 -26.23
CA ALA A 219 -33.11 -10.72 -26.72
C ALA A 219 -32.16 -11.10 -25.58
N ALA A 220 -32.46 -12.22 -24.94
CA ALA A 220 -31.52 -12.98 -24.13
C ALA A 220 -30.80 -13.99 -25.04
N LEU A 221 -29.48 -14.09 -24.95
CA LEU A 221 -28.75 -15.26 -25.44
C LEU A 221 -27.60 -15.62 -24.49
N VAL A 222 -27.87 -16.66 -23.71
CA VAL A 222 -26.91 -17.54 -23.03
C VAL A 222 -26.22 -18.40 -24.10
N ALA A 223 -24.90 -18.55 -24.01
CA ALA A 223 -24.17 -19.61 -24.70
C ALA A 223 -23.27 -20.35 -23.70
N ALA A 224 -23.78 -21.49 -23.23
CA ALA A 224 -23.00 -22.55 -22.59
C ALA A 224 -23.22 -23.86 -23.36
N GLY A 225 -22.14 -24.61 -23.59
CA GLY A 225 -22.17 -25.96 -24.18
C GLY A 225 -21.05 -26.12 -25.22
N ALA A 226 -19.84 -26.56 -24.84
CA ALA A 226 -19.42 -27.93 -24.57
C ALA A 226 -19.19 -28.80 -25.83
N LEU A 227 -18.15 -29.64 -25.75
CA LEU A 227 -17.61 -30.65 -26.68
C LEU A 227 -16.47 -30.12 -27.58
N ALA A 228 -15.30 -30.75 -27.69
CA ALA A 228 -14.99 -32.15 -27.47
C ALA A 228 -13.51 -32.37 -27.09
N VAL A 229 -13.32 -33.19 -26.05
CA VAL A 229 -12.12 -34.01 -25.88
C VAL A 229 -12.09 -35.03 -27.02
N ARG A 230 -11.00 -35.07 -27.81
CA ARG A 230 -10.50 -36.36 -28.31
C ARG A 230 -8.99 -36.36 -28.52
N ARG A 231 -8.39 -37.17 -27.64
CA ARG A 231 -7.01 -37.63 -27.55
C ARG A 231 -6.51 -38.38 -28.80
N ARG A 232 -5.17 -38.29 -28.99
CA ARG A 232 -4.16 -39.27 -29.51
C ARG A 232 -3.94 -39.36 -31.04
N PRO A 233 -2.77 -39.90 -31.52
CA PRO A 233 -1.56 -40.38 -30.82
C PRO A 233 -0.21 -39.85 -31.40
N ARG A 234 0.88 -40.21 -30.68
CA ARG A 234 2.29 -40.09 -31.08
C ARG A 234 2.64 -41.00 -32.27
N ALA A 235 3.60 -40.55 -33.07
CA ALA A 235 4.67 -41.36 -33.67
C ALA A 235 5.99 -40.63 -33.41
#